data_AF-A0A497KVB4-F1
#
_entry.id   AF-A0A497KVB4-F1
#
_cell.length_a   1.000
_cell.length_b   1.000
_cell.length_c   1.000
_cell.angle_alpha   90.00
_cell.angle_beta   90.00
_cell.angle_gamma   90.00
#
_symmetry.space_group_name_H-M   'P 1'
#
loop_
_entity.id
_entity.type
_entity.pdbx_description
1 polymer ?
#
loop_
_entity_poly.entity_id
_entity_poly.type
_entity_poly.pdbx_seq_one_letter_code
_entity_poly.pdbx_strand_id
1 'polypeptide(L)'
;MNPRTPTGQDPHSIRTYGSDTSLQNYEEVVEKFVEFCRVNLRLGELTTKDHKQRIKRFLKTIGKPIVEITEDDIRSYLMQYTNKAPITYAHHLGSIKVFFRNFLKMGYLVEDFRFPEIPIKPKNGIPDKGQLKLFYEALPSLREKSLFLMFATTGLRCCEVLNLTFKDIDFSRRMVTPNNHTGRTKKSWITFYNHECEQILNKYLKRRNINSEKLFPISRKRIETIFQETTLKTGIKITPQVLREWFCCEMGRLGVPDRYVDAFCGRVPRSVLARHYTDFSPEKLKEIYDKAGLKVLS
;
A
#
# COMPACT_ATOMS: atom_id res chain seq x y z
N MET A 1 -12.09 47.35 45.06
CA MET A 1 -13.33 47.81 44.39
C MET A 1 -13.99 46.62 43.71
N ASN A 2 -15.23 46.35 44.07
CA ASN A 2 -16.17 45.38 43.46
C ASN A 2 -16.50 45.80 41.99
N PRO A 3 -17.13 44.98 41.11
CA PRO A 3 -18.10 43.94 41.45
C PRO A 3 -18.11 42.60 40.66
N ARG A 4 -18.78 41.66 41.35
CA ARG A 4 -19.31 40.32 41.06
C ARG A 4 -20.16 40.10 39.78
N THR A 5 -19.84 38.99 39.06
CA THR A 5 -20.69 37.91 38.42
C THR A 5 -21.84 38.24 37.42
N PRO A 6 -22.31 37.33 36.51
CA PRO A 6 -22.37 35.85 36.65
C PRO A 6 -22.25 34.97 35.37
N THR A 7 -22.42 33.66 35.59
CA THR A 7 -23.04 32.64 34.71
C THR A 7 -22.23 31.98 33.58
N GLY A 8 -21.65 30.83 33.93
CA GLY A 8 -22.06 29.51 33.39
C GLY A 8 -22.16 29.34 31.88
N GLN A 9 -21.05 28.92 31.26
CA GLN A 9 -21.11 28.04 30.09
C GLN A 9 -20.06 26.95 30.27
N ASP A 10 -20.55 25.72 30.45
CA ASP A 10 -19.76 24.50 30.47
C ASP A 10 -19.12 24.29 29.07
N PRO A 11 -17.79 24.09 28.93
CA PRO A 11 -17.15 23.81 27.66
C PRO A 11 -17.56 22.44 27.06
N HIS A 12 -18.30 21.63 27.81
CA HIS A 12 -18.80 20.31 27.39
C HIS A 12 -20.21 20.37 26.77
N SER A 13 -20.51 21.36 25.92
CA SER A 13 -21.63 21.22 24.98
C SER A 13 -21.25 20.20 23.89
N ILE A 14 -21.27 18.93 24.26
CA ILE A 14 -21.18 17.79 23.37
C ILE A 14 -22.30 17.99 22.34
N ARG A 15 -21.94 18.17 21.06
CA ARG A 15 -22.89 17.89 19.97
C ARG A 15 -23.22 16.41 20.06
N THR A 16 -24.22 16.09 20.87
CA THR A 16 -24.79 14.76 21.00
C THR A 16 -25.50 14.47 19.69
N TYR A 17 -24.91 13.61 18.87
CA TYR A 17 -25.64 12.86 17.84
C TYR A 17 -26.68 11.89 18.47
N GLY A 18 -26.86 11.91 19.79
CA GLY A 18 -27.63 10.95 20.58
C GLY A 18 -29.16 11.16 20.60
N SER A 19 -29.71 12.14 19.89
CA SER A 19 -31.16 12.33 19.78
C SER A 19 -31.66 12.38 18.33
N ASP A 20 -30.79 12.04 17.37
CA ASP A 20 -31.10 12.16 15.95
C ASP A 20 -31.65 10.81 15.44
N THR A 21 -32.90 10.80 14.98
CA THR A 21 -33.59 9.68 14.31
C THR A 21 -32.78 9.12 13.13
N SER A 22 -31.75 9.85 12.69
CA SER A 22 -30.79 9.47 11.64
C SER A 22 -29.91 8.24 11.95
N LEU A 23 -29.88 7.74 13.19
CA LEU A 23 -29.14 6.51 13.55
C LEU A 23 -29.94 5.21 13.36
N GLN A 24 -31.21 5.29 12.92
CA GLN A 24 -32.03 4.11 12.62
C GLN A 24 -31.75 3.53 11.22
N ASN A 25 -31.33 4.35 10.25
CA ASN A 25 -30.96 3.91 8.91
C ASN A 25 -29.44 3.78 8.79
N TYR A 26 -28.91 2.57 8.97
CA TYR A 26 -27.47 2.35 8.99
C TYR A 26 -26.79 2.63 7.64
N GLU A 27 -27.48 2.52 6.50
CA GLU A 27 -26.94 2.91 5.20
C GLU A 27 -26.62 4.41 5.14
N GLU A 28 -27.51 5.27 5.64
CA GLU A 28 -27.29 6.72 5.67
C GLU A 28 -26.09 7.08 6.55
N VAL A 29 -26.01 6.48 7.74
CA VAL A 29 -24.90 6.68 8.67
C VAL A 29 -23.56 6.25 8.05
N VAL A 30 -23.56 5.16 7.28
CA VAL A 30 -22.37 4.68 6.58
C VAL A 30 -21.93 5.68 5.50
N GLU A 31 -22.83 6.34 4.78
CA GLU A 31 -22.43 7.36 3.79
C GLU A 31 -21.87 8.62 4.48
N LYS A 32 -22.46 9.07 5.59
CA LYS A 32 -21.89 10.15 6.42
C LYS A 32 -20.51 9.78 6.96
N PHE A 33 -20.31 8.52 7.35
CA PHE A 33 -19.00 8.01 7.77
C PHE A 33 -17.97 8.02 6.64
N VAL A 34 -18.37 7.71 5.41
CA VAL A 34 -17.51 7.77 4.21
C VAL A 34 -17.09 9.21 3.93
N GLU A 35 -18.01 10.16 4.03
CA GLU A 35 -17.71 11.59 3.90
C GLU A 35 -16.71 12.03 4.98
N PHE A 36 -16.95 11.67 6.24
CA PHE A 36 -16.02 11.93 7.34
C PHE A 36 -14.61 11.37 7.09
N CYS A 37 -14.50 10.15 6.55
CA CYS A 37 -13.23 9.54 6.18
C CYS A 37 -12.48 10.36 5.11
N ARG A 38 -13.20 10.87 4.11
CA ARG A 38 -12.61 11.66 3.01
C ARG A 38 -12.27 13.09 3.43
N VAL A 39 -13.16 13.76 4.13
CA VAL A 39 -13.05 15.19 4.43
C VAL A 39 -12.23 15.43 5.70
N ASN A 40 -12.66 14.83 6.82
CA ASN A 40 -12.06 15.09 8.13
C ASN A 40 -10.74 14.35 8.31
N LEU A 41 -10.68 13.08 7.91
CA LEU A 41 -9.47 12.27 8.05
C LEU A 41 -8.55 12.33 6.83
N ARG A 42 -9.02 12.88 5.71
CA ARG A 42 -8.27 12.96 4.44
C ARG A 42 -7.70 11.61 4.00
N LEU A 43 -8.48 10.54 4.19
CA LEU A 43 -8.08 9.19 3.81
C LEU A 43 -8.16 9.00 2.30
N GLY A 44 -7.22 8.22 1.76
CA GLY A 44 -7.25 7.83 0.35
C GLY A 44 -8.43 6.92 0.02
N GLU A 45 -8.90 6.98 -1.23
CA GLU A 45 -10.14 6.32 -1.66
C GLU A 45 -10.19 4.82 -1.36
N LEU A 46 -9.08 4.11 -1.57
CA LEU A 46 -9.01 2.68 -1.23
C LEU A 46 -9.23 2.44 0.26
N THR A 47 -8.56 3.21 1.13
CA THR A 47 -8.68 3.10 2.59
C THR A 47 -10.10 3.45 3.05
N THR A 48 -10.72 4.48 2.47
CA THR A 48 -12.12 4.84 2.73
C THR A 48 -13.08 3.71 2.35
N LYS A 49 -12.92 3.13 1.15
CA LYS A 49 -13.73 1.99 0.69
C LYS A 49 -13.57 0.78 1.63
N ASP A 50 -12.36 0.53 2.07
CA ASP A 50 -12.00 -0.53 3.00
C ASP A 50 -12.66 -0.35 4.37
N HIS A 51 -12.66 0.88 4.91
CA HIS A 51 -13.40 1.23 6.12
C HIS A 51 -14.90 1.03 5.94
N LYS A 52 -15.47 1.57 4.85
CA LYS A 52 -16.89 1.41 4.50
C LYS A 52 -17.31 -0.05 4.49
N GLN A 53 -16.57 -0.91 3.78
CA GLN A 53 -16.91 -2.31 3.64
C GLN A 53 -16.87 -3.05 4.98
N ARG A 54 -15.87 -2.77 5.83
CA ARG A 54 -15.75 -3.40 7.15
C ARG A 54 -16.86 -2.94 8.09
N ILE A 55 -17.22 -1.66 8.07
CA ILE A 55 -18.33 -1.14 8.88
C ILE A 55 -19.68 -1.65 8.39
N LYS A 56 -19.95 -1.67 7.08
CA LYS A 56 -21.17 -2.31 6.55
C LYS A 56 -21.28 -3.78 6.98
N ARG A 57 -20.17 -4.52 6.92
CA ARG A 57 -20.14 -5.91 7.37
C ARG A 57 -20.42 -6.01 8.87
N PHE A 58 -19.77 -5.18 9.68
CA PHE A 58 -19.99 -5.13 11.13
C PHE A 58 -21.45 -4.88 11.48
N LEU A 59 -22.03 -3.78 10.98
CA LEU A 59 -23.41 -3.38 11.29
C LEU A 59 -24.41 -4.45 10.83
N LYS A 60 -24.21 -5.03 9.63
CA LYS A 60 -25.05 -6.13 9.14
C LYS A 60 -24.95 -7.39 9.99
N THR A 61 -23.78 -7.70 10.55
CA THR A 61 -23.59 -8.86 11.44
C THR A 61 -24.21 -8.64 12.81
N ILE A 62 -24.14 -7.43 13.37
CA ILE A 62 -24.75 -7.12 14.67
C ILE A 62 -26.27 -7.05 14.56
N GLY A 63 -26.81 -6.44 13.50
CA GLY A 63 -28.26 -6.38 13.27
C GLY A 63 -29.04 -5.56 14.29
N LYS A 64 -28.37 -4.72 15.09
CA LYS A 64 -28.97 -3.82 16.08
C LYS A 64 -28.90 -2.36 15.63
N PRO A 65 -29.80 -1.48 16.11
CA PRO A 65 -29.64 -0.04 16.01
C PRO A 65 -28.27 0.40 16.57
N ILE A 66 -27.61 1.36 15.90
CA ILE A 66 -26.24 1.78 16.26
C ILE A 66 -26.14 2.25 17.72
N VAL A 67 -27.19 2.91 18.21
CA VAL A 67 -27.28 3.44 19.58
C VAL A 67 -27.37 2.34 20.65
N GLU A 68 -27.79 1.13 20.27
CA GLU A 68 -27.92 -0.02 21.17
C GLU A 68 -26.69 -0.93 21.16
N ILE A 69 -25.69 -0.64 20.32
CA ILE A 69 -24.48 -1.44 20.23
C ILE A 69 -23.65 -1.28 21.50
N THR A 70 -23.34 -2.41 22.12
CA THR A 70 -22.53 -2.50 23.34
C THR A 70 -21.10 -2.94 23.07
N GLU A 71 -20.25 -2.85 24.09
CA GLU A 71 -18.88 -3.38 24.02
C GLU A 71 -18.87 -4.91 23.80
N ASP A 72 -19.82 -5.64 24.40
CA ASP A 72 -19.97 -7.09 24.23
C ASP A 72 -20.35 -7.50 22.82
N ASP A 73 -21.13 -6.65 22.12
CA ASP A 73 -21.43 -6.85 20.70
C ASP A 73 -20.17 -6.74 19.84
N ILE A 74 -19.34 -5.73 20.10
CA ILE A 74 -18.07 -5.54 19.40
C ILE A 74 -17.11 -6.70 19.70
N ARG A 75 -17.05 -7.14 20.97
CA ARG A 75 -16.27 -8.31 21.41
C ARG A 75 -16.70 -9.56 20.66
N SER A 76 -17.99 -9.87 20.66
CA SER A 76 -18.57 -11.02 19.97
C SER A 76 -18.28 -10.98 18.47
N TYR A 77 -18.41 -9.82 17.83
CA TYR A 77 -18.03 -9.65 16.42
C TYR A 77 -16.54 -9.88 16.17
N LEU A 78 -15.66 -9.38 17.04
CA LEU A 78 -14.22 -9.50 16.88
C LEU A 78 -13.68 -10.91 17.16
N MET A 79 -14.39 -11.70 17.98
CA MET A 79 -14.05 -13.10 18.28
C MET A 79 -13.94 -13.97 17.02
N GLN A 80 -14.71 -13.70 15.97
CA GLN A 80 -14.61 -14.48 14.72
C GLN A 80 -13.28 -14.27 13.96
N TYR A 81 -12.48 -13.28 14.35
CA TYR A 81 -11.19 -12.93 13.73
C TYR A 81 -9.98 -13.29 14.58
N THR A 82 -10.15 -13.78 15.81
CA THR A 82 -9.02 -14.14 16.71
C THR A 82 -8.24 -15.35 16.19
N ASN A 83 -8.93 -16.31 15.58
CA ASN A 83 -8.33 -17.48 14.93
C ASN A 83 -7.89 -17.20 13.47
N LYS A 84 -7.91 -15.95 13.02
CA LYS A 84 -7.42 -15.53 11.69
C LYS A 84 -6.04 -14.88 11.83
N ALA A 85 -5.45 -14.49 10.70
CA ALA A 85 -4.18 -13.76 10.73
C ALA A 85 -4.32 -12.49 11.60
N PRO A 86 -3.36 -12.16 12.48
CA PRO A 86 -3.45 -11.00 13.38
C PRO A 86 -3.77 -9.69 12.66
N ILE A 87 -3.24 -9.52 11.45
CA ILE A 87 -3.51 -8.35 10.61
C ILE A 87 -4.99 -8.24 10.19
N THR A 88 -5.69 -9.36 10.01
CA THR A 88 -7.13 -9.38 9.71
C THR A 88 -7.92 -8.79 10.87
N TYR A 89 -7.67 -9.26 12.09
CA TYR A 89 -8.26 -8.69 13.30
C TYR A 89 -7.94 -7.19 13.42
N ALA A 90 -6.66 -6.81 13.24
CA ALA A 90 -6.23 -5.42 13.34
C ALA A 90 -6.95 -4.51 12.34
N HIS A 91 -7.21 -4.96 11.12
CA HIS A 91 -7.96 -4.19 10.14
C HIS A 91 -9.43 -3.98 10.55
N HIS A 92 -10.10 -5.01 11.07
CA HIS A 92 -11.47 -4.89 11.57
C HIS A 92 -11.54 -3.96 12.77
N LEU A 93 -10.69 -4.17 13.78
CA LEU A 93 -10.62 -3.31 14.95
C LEU A 93 -10.28 -1.86 14.56
N GLY A 94 -9.35 -1.66 13.63
CA GLY A 94 -9.00 -0.34 13.12
C GLY A 94 -10.20 0.39 12.53
N SER A 95 -11.00 -0.28 11.69
CA SER A 95 -12.22 0.34 11.15
C SER A 95 -13.26 0.64 12.22
N ILE A 96 -13.49 -0.28 13.15
CA ILE A 96 -14.44 -0.12 14.26
C ILE A 96 -14.02 1.07 15.15
N LYS A 97 -12.71 1.20 15.47
CA LYS A 97 -12.19 2.35 16.23
C LYS A 97 -12.40 3.67 15.49
N VAL A 98 -12.16 3.73 14.18
CA VAL A 98 -12.43 4.97 13.41
C VAL A 98 -13.93 5.31 13.42
N PHE A 99 -14.79 4.31 13.30
CA PHE A 99 -16.24 4.52 13.31
C PHE A 99 -16.76 5.00 14.68
N PHE A 100 -16.53 4.24 15.76
CA PHE A 100 -17.08 4.61 17.08
C PHE A 100 -16.34 5.78 17.72
N ARG A 101 -15.00 5.72 17.82
CA ARG A 101 -14.23 6.75 18.52
C ARG A 101 -14.13 8.05 17.73
N ASN A 102 -13.78 7.97 16.44
CA ASN A 102 -13.46 9.17 15.67
C ASN A 102 -14.71 9.82 15.05
N PHE A 103 -15.62 9.03 14.48
CA PHE A 103 -16.83 9.53 13.82
C PHE A 103 -18.00 9.74 14.82
N LEU A 104 -18.44 8.70 15.53
CA LEU A 104 -19.59 8.79 16.46
C LEU A 104 -19.25 9.42 17.83
N LYS A 105 -17.97 9.62 18.14
CA LYS A 105 -17.49 10.09 19.46
C LYS A 105 -17.83 9.16 20.63
N MET A 106 -18.11 7.89 20.35
CA MET A 106 -18.37 6.82 21.32
C MET A 106 -17.09 6.03 21.59
N GLY A 107 -16.04 6.71 22.06
CA GLY A 107 -14.72 6.10 22.29
C GLY A 107 -14.74 4.98 23.33
N TYR A 108 -15.59 5.12 24.34
CA TYR A 108 -15.75 4.17 25.45
C TYR A 108 -16.07 2.74 24.99
N LEU A 109 -16.80 2.57 23.88
CA LEU A 109 -17.13 1.24 23.33
C LEU A 109 -15.93 0.47 22.77
N VAL A 110 -14.81 1.15 22.51
CA VAL A 110 -13.66 0.57 21.79
C VAL A 110 -12.33 0.81 22.50
N GLU A 111 -12.36 1.37 23.70
CA GLU A 111 -11.17 1.80 24.43
C GLU A 111 -10.31 0.61 24.82
N ASP A 112 -10.91 -0.45 25.36
CA ASP A 112 -10.19 -1.62 25.91
C ASP A 112 -9.63 -2.58 24.86
N PHE A 113 -10.15 -2.56 23.64
CA PHE A 113 -9.64 -3.41 22.57
C PHE A 113 -8.21 -3.02 22.18
N ARG A 114 -7.28 -3.96 22.26
CA ARG A 114 -5.87 -3.76 21.87
C ARG A 114 -5.62 -4.32 20.48
N PHE A 115 -4.72 -3.67 19.74
CA PHE A 115 -4.25 -4.25 18.48
C PHE A 115 -3.35 -5.46 18.80
N PRO A 116 -3.49 -6.55 18.03
CA PRO A 116 -2.66 -7.73 18.23
C PRO A 116 -1.22 -7.43 17.81
N GLU A 117 -0.27 -8.08 18.47
CA GLU A 117 1.12 -8.03 18.06
C GLU A 117 1.29 -8.76 16.72
N ILE A 118 2.00 -8.14 15.78
CA ILE A 118 2.23 -8.73 14.46
C ILE A 118 3.68 -9.23 14.47
N PRO A 119 3.92 -10.54 14.63
CA PRO A 119 5.27 -11.06 14.69
C PRO A 119 6.00 -10.80 13.38
N ILE A 120 7.24 -10.32 13.48
CA ILE A 120 8.13 -10.19 12.33
C ILE A 120 8.55 -11.60 11.93
N LYS A 121 8.05 -12.07 10.78
CA LYS A 121 8.44 -13.37 10.23
C LYS A 121 9.57 -13.20 9.22
N PRO A 122 10.63 -14.04 9.27
CA PRO A 122 11.61 -14.11 8.20
C PRO A 122 10.92 -14.40 6.86
N LYS A 123 11.42 -13.79 5.78
CA LYS A 123 10.87 -13.99 4.45
C LYS A 123 11.40 -15.29 3.85
N ASN A 124 10.76 -16.42 4.16
CA ASN A 124 11.17 -17.75 3.68
C ASN A 124 10.76 -18.05 2.22
N GLY A 125 10.64 -17.04 1.36
CA GLY A 125 10.08 -17.17 0.02
C GLY A 125 10.69 -16.23 -1.03
N ILE A 126 11.89 -15.73 -0.76
CA ILE A 126 12.64 -14.94 -1.75
C ILE A 126 13.34 -15.93 -2.69
N PRO A 127 13.04 -15.90 -4.00
CA PRO A 127 13.63 -16.82 -4.96
C PRO A 127 15.12 -16.53 -5.15
N ASP A 128 15.91 -17.56 -5.39
CA ASP A 128 17.30 -17.38 -5.85
C ASP A 128 17.37 -16.97 -7.33
N LYS A 129 18.57 -16.61 -7.82
CA LYS A 129 18.76 -16.19 -9.21
C LYS A 129 18.43 -17.29 -10.23
N GLY A 130 18.67 -18.56 -9.91
CA GLY A 130 18.33 -19.69 -10.77
C GLY A 130 16.81 -19.82 -10.93
N GLN A 131 16.07 -19.71 -9.83
CA GLN A 131 14.61 -19.69 -9.82
C GLN A 131 14.04 -18.50 -10.59
N LEU A 132 14.63 -17.30 -10.43
CA LEU A 132 14.24 -16.12 -11.21
C LEU A 132 14.43 -16.35 -12.71
N LYS A 133 15.56 -16.93 -13.12
CA LYS A 133 15.86 -17.24 -14.52
C LYS A 133 14.89 -18.27 -15.09
N LEU A 134 14.62 -19.36 -14.36
CA LEU A 134 13.64 -20.39 -14.78
C LEU A 134 12.24 -19.79 -14.94
N PHE A 135 11.78 -18.98 -13.98
CA PHE A 135 10.49 -18.31 -14.06
C PHE A 135 10.43 -17.32 -15.22
N TYR A 136 11.49 -16.52 -15.40
CA TYR A 136 11.61 -15.55 -16.48
C TYR A 136 11.52 -16.22 -17.87
N GLU A 137 12.21 -17.35 -18.07
CA GLU A 137 12.18 -18.03 -19.37
C GLU A 137 10.81 -18.63 -19.71
N ALA A 138 10.04 -19.03 -18.69
CA ALA A 138 8.68 -19.53 -18.84
C ALA A 138 7.63 -18.44 -19.10
N LEU A 139 7.99 -17.15 -19.09
CA LEU A 139 7.07 -16.06 -19.43
C LEU A 139 6.77 -16.01 -20.93
N PRO A 140 5.50 -15.76 -21.32
CA PRO A 140 5.02 -16.05 -22.67
C PRO A 140 5.47 -15.05 -23.74
N SER A 141 5.84 -13.82 -23.38
CA SER A 141 6.21 -12.81 -24.37
C SER A 141 7.22 -11.78 -23.84
N LEU A 142 7.80 -11.00 -24.76
CA LEU A 142 8.71 -9.89 -24.44
C LEU A 142 8.07 -8.84 -23.54
N ARG A 143 6.75 -8.62 -23.62
CA ARG A 143 6.05 -7.66 -22.74
C ARG A 143 6.10 -8.13 -21.29
N GLU A 144 5.76 -9.39 -21.03
CA GLU A 144 5.79 -9.96 -19.69
C GLU A 144 7.22 -10.14 -19.18
N LYS A 145 8.17 -10.52 -20.04
CA LYS A 145 9.61 -10.55 -19.71
C LYS A 145 10.14 -9.16 -19.32
N SER A 146 9.74 -8.11 -20.05
CA SER A 146 10.08 -6.72 -19.70
C SER A 146 9.47 -6.30 -18.37
N LEU A 147 8.19 -6.61 -18.14
CA LEU A 147 7.50 -6.32 -16.88
C LEU A 147 8.16 -7.00 -15.67
N PHE A 148 8.55 -8.26 -15.83
CA PHE A 148 9.28 -9.01 -14.80
C PHE A 148 10.56 -8.29 -14.39
N LEU A 149 11.39 -7.89 -15.36
CA LEU A 149 12.63 -7.16 -15.09
C LEU A 149 12.37 -5.76 -14.52
N MET A 150 11.33 -5.06 -14.98
CA MET A 150 10.93 -3.78 -14.38
C MET A 150 10.57 -3.95 -12.90
N PHE A 151 9.80 -4.98 -12.52
CA PHE A 151 9.50 -5.26 -11.11
C PHE A 151 10.76 -5.60 -10.29
N ALA A 152 11.67 -6.39 -10.85
CA ALA A 152 12.86 -6.88 -10.17
C ALA A 152 13.97 -5.82 -10.03
N THR A 153 13.96 -4.77 -10.85
CA THR A 153 15.07 -3.80 -10.93
C THR A 153 14.71 -2.42 -10.41
N THR A 154 13.44 -1.99 -10.54
CA THR A 154 13.04 -0.63 -10.13
C THR A 154 12.65 -0.54 -8.66
N GLY A 155 12.33 -1.66 -8.03
CA GLY A 155 11.77 -1.67 -6.67
C GLY A 155 10.38 -1.04 -6.58
N LEU A 156 9.69 -0.73 -7.69
CA LEU A 156 8.35 -0.13 -7.70
C LEU A 156 7.25 -1.14 -7.34
N ARG A 157 6.10 -0.65 -6.87
CA ARG A 157 4.91 -1.47 -6.60
C ARG A 157 4.25 -1.88 -7.93
N CYS A 158 3.47 -2.96 -7.88
CA CYS A 158 2.74 -3.48 -9.03
C CYS A 158 1.98 -2.38 -9.80
N CYS A 159 1.13 -1.61 -9.11
CA CYS A 159 0.35 -0.55 -9.75
C CYS A 159 1.18 0.63 -10.24
N GLU A 160 2.35 0.89 -9.66
CA GLU A 160 3.25 1.96 -10.13
C GLU A 160 3.81 1.58 -11.50
N VAL A 161 4.37 0.37 -11.64
CA VAL A 161 4.89 -0.12 -12.94
C VAL A 161 3.80 -0.21 -14.01
N LEU A 162 2.61 -0.73 -13.65
CA LEU A 162 1.50 -0.88 -14.60
C LEU A 162 0.87 0.44 -15.07
N ASN A 163 1.18 1.54 -14.39
CA ASN A 163 0.73 2.88 -14.75
C ASN A 163 1.83 3.75 -15.33
N LEU A 164 3.06 3.24 -15.48
CA LEU A 164 4.13 3.96 -16.18
C LEU A 164 3.70 4.28 -17.60
N THR A 165 3.96 5.52 -18.00
CA THR A 165 3.84 6.05 -19.36
C THR A 165 5.23 6.33 -19.92
N PHE A 166 5.33 6.60 -21.22
CA PHE A 166 6.61 6.99 -21.82
C PHE A 166 7.22 8.26 -21.21
N LYS A 167 6.38 9.18 -20.72
CA LYS A 167 6.85 10.43 -20.08
C LYS A 167 7.51 10.21 -18.72
N ASP A 168 7.23 9.07 -18.09
CA ASP A 168 7.79 8.72 -16.79
C ASP A 168 9.20 8.09 -16.91
N ILE A 169 9.67 7.84 -18.15
CA ILE A 169 10.93 7.15 -18.43
C ILE A 169 11.90 8.05 -19.17
N ASP A 170 13.06 8.29 -18.58
CA ASP A 170 14.23 8.78 -19.31
C ASP A 170 15.08 7.57 -19.71
N PHE A 171 14.93 7.17 -20.97
CA PHE A 171 15.61 6.01 -21.53
C PHE A 171 17.13 6.17 -21.57
N SER A 172 17.64 7.39 -21.72
CA SER A 172 19.09 7.66 -21.77
C SER A 172 19.76 7.40 -20.43
N ARG A 173 19.05 7.73 -19.34
CA ARG A 173 19.53 7.57 -17.96
C ARG A 173 19.02 6.29 -17.30
N ARG A 174 18.20 5.47 -17.98
CA ARG A 174 17.45 4.34 -17.41
C ARG A 174 16.66 4.72 -16.15
N MET A 175 16.15 5.95 -16.15
CA MET A 175 15.56 6.58 -14.98
C MET A 175 14.04 6.53 -15.08
N VAL A 176 13.39 6.24 -13.95
CA VAL A 176 11.94 6.09 -13.83
C VAL A 176 11.41 7.03 -12.76
N THR A 177 10.46 7.88 -13.14
CA THR A 177 9.80 8.84 -12.26
C THR A 177 8.31 8.49 -12.17
N PRO A 178 7.87 7.65 -11.22
CA PRO A 178 6.48 7.22 -11.15
C PRO A 178 5.56 8.39 -10.77
N ASN A 179 4.56 8.69 -11.59
CA ASN A 179 3.63 9.82 -11.39
C ASN A 179 2.53 9.64 -10.32
N ASN A 180 2.57 8.57 -9.50
CA ASN A 180 1.39 8.11 -8.76
C ASN A 180 1.37 8.33 -7.24
N HIS A 181 1.95 9.41 -6.69
CA HIS A 181 1.90 9.62 -5.23
C HIS A 181 1.64 11.07 -4.77
N THR A 182 0.40 11.35 -4.38
CA THR A 182 -0.01 12.49 -3.54
C THR A 182 -0.38 12.07 -2.10
N GLY A 183 0.12 10.91 -1.64
CA GLY A 183 -0.21 10.36 -0.31
C GLY A 183 0.69 10.87 0.82
N ARG A 184 0.18 10.91 2.05
CA ARG A 184 0.92 11.39 3.25
C ARG A 184 2.22 10.62 3.53
N THR A 185 2.27 9.33 3.21
CA THR A 185 3.39 8.42 3.55
C THR A 185 4.15 7.88 2.34
N LYS A 186 3.66 8.14 1.12
CA LYS A 186 4.26 7.70 -0.14
C LYS A 186 4.56 8.96 -0.95
N LYS A 187 5.83 9.18 -1.27
CA LYS A 187 6.25 10.21 -2.20
C LYS A 187 6.94 9.51 -3.37
N SER A 188 6.67 9.97 -4.58
CA SER A 188 7.38 9.52 -5.77
C SER A 188 8.82 10.01 -5.68
N TRP A 189 9.73 9.09 -5.37
CA TRP A 189 11.15 9.28 -5.62
C TRP A 189 11.49 8.64 -6.96
N ILE A 190 12.62 9.02 -7.51
CA ILE A 190 13.16 8.45 -8.74
C ILE A 190 13.76 7.06 -8.44
N THR A 191 13.67 6.17 -9.41
CA THR A 191 14.37 4.87 -9.40
C THR A 191 14.94 4.58 -10.79
N PHE A 192 15.60 3.44 -10.94
CA PHE A 192 16.27 3.05 -12.19
C PHE A 192 15.97 1.61 -12.54
N TYR A 193 16.25 1.23 -13.79
CA TYR A 193 16.30 -0.16 -14.21
C TYR A 193 17.70 -0.52 -14.72
N ASN A 194 18.07 -1.80 -14.62
CA ASN A 194 19.40 -2.26 -15.03
C ASN A 194 19.49 -2.49 -16.56
N HIS A 195 20.70 -2.81 -17.04
CA HIS A 195 20.94 -3.06 -18.46
C HIS A 195 20.21 -4.31 -19.00
N GLU A 196 20.02 -5.36 -18.20
CA GLU A 196 19.25 -6.53 -18.62
C GLU A 196 17.81 -6.13 -18.94
N CYS A 197 17.20 -5.29 -18.10
CA CYS A 197 15.88 -4.74 -18.31
C CYS A 197 15.82 -3.86 -19.57
N GLU A 198 16.80 -2.98 -19.76
CA GLU A 198 16.91 -2.11 -20.94
C GLU A 198 16.93 -2.91 -22.25
N GLN A 199 17.73 -3.97 -22.33
CA GLN A 199 17.85 -4.79 -23.53
C GLN A 199 16.52 -5.43 -23.92
N ILE A 200 15.79 -5.98 -22.95
CA ILE A 200 14.51 -6.64 -23.19
C ILE A 200 13.40 -5.62 -23.46
N LEU A 201 13.41 -4.49 -22.74
CA LEU A 201 12.49 -3.37 -22.97
C LEU A 201 12.62 -2.84 -24.40
N ASN A 202 13.83 -2.63 -24.89
CA ASN A 202 14.07 -2.19 -26.27
C ASN A 202 13.56 -3.21 -27.31
N LYS A 203 13.74 -4.52 -27.07
CA LYS A 203 13.18 -5.57 -27.94
C LYS A 203 11.65 -5.55 -27.93
N TYR A 204 11.04 -5.36 -26.77
CA TYR A 204 9.59 -5.21 -26.64
C TYR A 204 9.08 -3.98 -27.41
N LEU A 205 9.70 -2.81 -27.20
CA LEU A 205 9.27 -1.56 -27.84
C LEU A 205 9.38 -1.61 -29.36
N LYS A 206 10.43 -2.23 -29.92
CA LYS A 206 10.58 -2.42 -31.37
C LYS A 206 9.49 -3.28 -32.00
N ARG A 207 8.94 -4.26 -31.25
CA ARG A 207 7.89 -5.18 -31.74
C ARG A 207 6.48 -4.75 -31.33
N ARG A 208 6.35 -3.69 -30.53
CA ARG A 208 5.08 -3.23 -30.01
C ARG A 208 4.31 -2.53 -31.13
N ASN A 209 3.13 -3.06 -31.46
CA ASN A 209 2.22 -2.46 -32.44
C ASN A 209 0.89 -2.00 -31.77
N ILE A 210 0.99 -1.29 -30.64
CA ILE A 210 -0.17 -0.82 -29.87
C ILE A 210 -0.01 0.67 -29.58
N ASN A 211 -0.98 1.46 -30.08
CA ASN A 211 -1.08 2.89 -29.78
C ASN A 211 -1.67 3.09 -28.37
N SER A 212 -0.81 3.38 -27.39
CA SER A 212 -1.20 3.67 -26.02
C SER A 212 -0.07 4.46 -25.33
N GLU A 213 -0.42 5.44 -24.52
CA GLU A 213 0.56 6.22 -23.75
C GLU A 213 1.25 5.40 -22.65
N LYS A 214 0.60 4.31 -22.20
CA LYS A 214 1.17 3.41 -21.20
C LYS A 214 2.36 2.68 -21.78
N LEU A 215 3.42 2.53 -20.98
CA LEU A 215 4.59 1.72 -21.30
C LEU A 215 4.18 0.26 -21.48
N PHE A 216 3.31 -0.23 -20.59
CA PHE A 216 2.73 -1.58 -20.65
C PHE A 216 1.19 -1.52 -20.62
N PRO A 217 0.51 -1.63 -21.77
CA PRO A 217 -0.95 -1.68 -21.82
C PRO A 217 -1.43 -3.08 -21.40
N ILE A 218 -1.42 -3.35 -20.10
CA ILE A 218 -1.87 -4.61 -19.48
C ILE A 218 -2.57 -4.33 -18.15
N SER A 219 -3.62 -5.10 -17.85
CA SER A 219 -4.33 -4.99 -16.58
C SER A 219 -3.64 -5.77 -15.47
N ARG A 220 -3.86 -5.32 -14.23
CA ARG A 220 -3.36 -6.02 -13.03
C ARG A 220 -3.84 -7.48 -12.96
N LYS A 221 -5.12 -7.72 -13.25
CA LYS A 221 -5.70 -9.07 -13.26
C LYS A 221 -4.97 -9.97 -14.26
N ARG A 222 -4.65 -9.44 -15.45
CA ARG A 222 -3.95 -10.22 -16.47
C ARG A 222 -2.53 -10.60 -16.05
N ILE A 223 -1.77 -9.69 -15.46
CA ILE A 223 -0.41 -10.02 -14.98
C ILE A 223 -0.45 -11.02 -13.82
N GLU A 224 -1.42 -10.91 -12.92
CA GLU A 224 -1.64 -11.88 -11.83
C GLU A 224 -1.97 -13.28 -12.40
N THR A 225 -2.85 -13.37 -13.40
CA THR A 225 -3.15 -14.63 -14.10
C THR A 225 -1.92 -15.22 -14.76
N ILE A 226 -1.13 -14.42 -15.48
CA ILE A 226 0.08 -14.91 -16.15
C ILE A 226 1.09 -15.43 -15.14
N PHE A 227 1.32 -14.71 -14.03
CA PHE A 227 2.26 -15.15 -13.00
C PHE A 227 1.79 -16.43 -12.30
N GLN A 228 0.47 -16.58 -12.11
CA GLN A 228 -0.13 -17.82 -11.62
C GLN A 228 0.11 -18.98 -12.59
N GLU A 229 -0.15 -18.79 -13.89
CA GLU A 229 0.09 -19.80 -14.92
C GLU A 229 1.57 -20.20 -14.99
N THR A 230 2.50 -19.22 -14.92
CA THR A 230 3.93 -19.49 -14.89
C THR A 230 4.35 -20.21 -13.60
N THR A 231 3.71 -19.90 -12.46
CA THR A 231 3.91 -20.64 -11.21
C THR A 231 3.51 -22.10 -11.37
N LEU A 232 2.37 -22.39 -12.01
CA LEU A 232 1.92 -23.75 -12.26
C LEU A 232 2.87 -24.52 -13.19
N LYS A 233 3.47 -23.84 -14.19
CA LYS A 233 4.43 -24.45 -15.12
C LYS A 233 5.79 -24.75 -14.50
N THR A 234 6.25 -23.90 -13.59
CA THR A 234 7.63 -23.97 -13.05
C THR A 234 7.69 -24.54 -11.64
N GLY A 235 6.58 -24.59 -10.92
CA GLY A 235 6.54 -24.87 -9.48
C GLY A 235 7.05 -23.72 -8.61
N ILE A 236 7.47 -22.59 -9.20
CA ILE A 236 8.10 -21.47 -8.50
C ILE A 236 7.09 -20.35 -8.32
N LYS A 237 6.75 -20.02 -7.06
CA LYS A 237 5.79 -18.97 -6.75
C LYS A 237 6.44 -17.59 -6.75
N ILE A 238 6.29 -16.86 -7.86
CA ILE A 238 6.72 -15.46 -7.96
C ILE A 238 5.49 -14.56 -8.18
N THR A 239 5.49 -13.41 -7.50
CA THR A 239 4.52 -12.34 -7.68
C THR A 239 5.27 -11.01 -7.85
N PRO A 240 4.64 -9.95 -8.39
CA PRO A 240 5.27 -8.62 -8.43
C PRO A 240 5.76 -8.14 -7.06
N GLN A 241 5.04 -8.50 -5.99
CA GLN A 241 5.45 -8.20 -4.62
C GLN A 241 6.73 -8.96 -4.25
N VAL A 242 6.82 -10.26 -4.55
CA VAL A 242 8.04 -11.06 -4.30
C VAL A 242 9.24 -10.48 -5.05
N LEU A 243 9.08 -10.03 -6.30
CA LEU A 243 10.17 -9.39 -7.05
C LEU A 243 10.64 -8.08 -6.42
N ARG A 244 9.72 -7.26 -5.90
CA ARG A 244 10.08 -6.05 -5.15
C ARG A 244 10.80 -6.37 -3.84
N GLU A 245 10.42 -7.47 -3.18
CA GLU A 245 11.10 -7.93 -1.97
C GLU A 245 12.49 -8.46 -2.27
N TRP A 246 12.62 -9.25 -3.34
CA TRP A 246 13.89 -9.70 -3.87
C TRP A 246 14.80 -8.52 -4.18
N PHE A 247 14.30 -7.48 -4.87
CA PHE A 247 15.05 -6.24 -5.12
C PHE A 247 15.60 -5.63 -3.82
N CYS A 248 14.77 -5.51 -2.78
CA CYS A 248 15.21 -4.93 -1.51
C CYS A 248 16.30 -5.78 -0.84
N CYS A 249 16.11 -7.10 -0.80
CA CYS A 249 17.07 -8.03 -0.23
C CYS A 249 18.39 -8.02 -1.01
N GLU A 250 18.33 -8.01 -2.34
CA GLU A 250 19.51 -8.03 -3.20
C GLU A 250 20.28 -6.71 -3.13
N MET A 251 19.60 -5.55 -3.14
CA MET A 251 20.26 -4.26 -2.96
C MET A 251 20.95 -4.15 -1.59
N GLY A 252 20.31 -4.67 -0.54
CA GLY A 252 20.94 -4.78 0.79
C GLY A 252 22.17 -5.70 0.79
N ARG A 253 22.08 -6.86 0.11
CA ARG A 253 23.20 -7.79 -0.07
C ARG A 253 24.37 -7.15 -0.84
N LEU A 254 24.07 -6.27 -1.79
CA LEU A 254 25.04 -5.47 -2.56
C LEU A 254 25.58 -4.26 -1.78
N GLY A 255 25.23 -4.13 -0.50
CA GLY A 255 25.76 -3.09 0.39
C GLY A 255 25.08 -1.72 0.24
N VAL A 256 23.94 -1.64 -0.44
CA VAL A 256 23.19 -0.37 -0.57
C VAL A 256 22.49 -0.06 0.75
N PRO A 257 22.75 1.11 1.38
CA PRO A 257 22.10 1.46 2.64
C PRO A 257 20.57 1.53 2.52
N ASP A 258 19.87 1.05 3.55
CA ASP A 258 18.39 0.94 3.60
C ASP A 258 17.66 2.22 3.22
N ARG A 259 18.21 3.39 3.55
CA ARG A 259 17.62 4.70 3.19
C ARG A 259 17.52 4.92 1.67
N TYR A 260 18.48 4.42 0.90
CA TYR A 260 18.47 4.50 -0.56
C TYR A 260 17.58 3.41 -1.16
N VAL A 261 17.59 2.20 -0.57
CA VAL A 261 16.63 1.14 -0.93
C VAL A 261 15.19 1.60 -0.70
N ASP A 262 14.92 2.30 0.41
CA ASP A 262 13.65 2.96 0.72
C ASP A 262 13.30 4.00 -0.34
N ALA A 263 14.25 4.86 -0.73
CA ALA A 263 14.07 5.88 -1.75
C ALA A 263 13.68 5.26 -3.11
N PHE A 264 14.43 4.28 -3.62
CA PHE A 264 14.09 3.56 -4.87
C PHE A 264 12.68 2.94 -4.82
N CYS A 265 12.27 2.51 -3.63
CA CYS A 265 10.97 1.94 -3.35
C CYS A 265 9.83 2.97 -3.20
N GLY A 266 10.09 4.28 -3.29
CA GLY A 266 9.09 5.32 -3.03
C GLY A 266 8.65 5.37 -1.56
N ARG A 267 9.50 4.93 -0.62
CA ARG A 267 9.25 5.01 0.82
C ARG A 267 9.88 6.29 1.36
N VAL A 268 9.13 7.04 2.16
CA VAL A 268 9.69 8.19 2.87
C VAL A 268 10.67 7.66 3.93
N PRO A 269 11.93 8.15 3.95
CA PRO A 269 12.89 7.73 4.96
C PRO A 269 12.35 8.00 6.37
N ARG A 270 12.50 7.02 7.27
CA ARG A 270 11.94 7.11 8.63
C ARG A 270 12.80 7.94 9.58
N SER A 271 14.13 7.92 9.43
CA SER A 271 15.03 8.62 10.34
C SER A 271 15.17 10.11 10.00
N VAL A 272 15.35 10.93 11.02
CA VAL A 272 15.61 12.38 10.88
C VAL A 272 16.86 12.61 10.02
N LEU A 273 17.92 11.82 10.26
CA LEU A 273 19.15 11.89 9.50
C LEU A 273 18.90 11.67 8.00
N ALA A 274 18.14 10.63 7.66
CA ALA A 274 17.81 10.36 6.27
C ALA A 274 16.95 11.48 5.65
N ARG A 275 16.02 12.06 6.41
CA ARG A 275 15.13 13.11 5.91
C ARG A 275 15.81 14.46 5.64
N HIS A 276 16.81 14.81 6.44
CA HIS A 276 17.39 16.17 6.42
C HIS A 276 18.83 16.23 5.91
N TYR A 277 19.57 15.12 5.93
CA TYR A 277 21.02 15.11 5.68
C TYR A 277 21.45 14.09 4.64
N THR A 278 20.51 13.42 3.96
CA THR A 278 20.82 12.50 2.85
C THR A 278 20.51 13.16 1.53
N ASP A 279 21.50 13.17 0.64
CA ASP A 279 21.30 13.58 -0.75
C ASP A 279 20.53 12.50 -1.52
N PHE A 280 19.31 12.86 -1.96
CA PHE A 280 18.46 12.05 -2.83
C PHE A 280 18.37 12.65 -4.23
N SER A 281 19.36 13.46 -4.64
CA SER A 281 19.48 13.96 -6.01
C SER A 281 19.45 12.80 -7.01
N PRO A 282 18.84 12.98 -8.20
CA PRO A 282 18.83 11.96 -9.25
C PRO A 282 20.24 11.44 -9.57
N GLU A 283 21.22 12.33 -9.58
CA GLU A 283 22.62 12.04 -9.87
C GLU A 283 23.21 11.10 -8.82
N LYS A 284 23.03 11.41 -7.52
CA LYS A 284 23.56 10.57 -6.45
C LYS A 284 22.87 9.21 -6.39
N LEU A 285 21.55 9.19 -6.57
CA LEU A 285 20.78 7.95 -6.63
C LEU A 285 21.21 7.08 -7.81
N LYS A 286 21.53 7.67 -8.96
CA LYS A 286 22.04 6.95 -10.13
C LYS A 286 23.41 6.33 -9.85
N GLU A 287 24.34 7.10 -9.29
CA GLU A 287 25.67 6.64 -8.91
C GLU A 287 25.58 5.42 -7.98
N ILE A 288 24.75 5.50 -6.94
CA ILE A 288 24.54 4.41 -5.97
C ILE A 288 23.94 3.18 -6.66
N TYR A 289 22.92 3.37 -7.49
CA TYR A 289 22.26 2.27 -8.20
C TYR A 289 23.22 1.56 -9.16
N ASP A 290 23.98 2.31 -9.96
CA ASP A 290 24.95 1.73 -10.90
C ASP A 290 26.10 1.01 -10.17
N LYS A 291 26.62 1.62 -9.09
CA LYS A 291 27.69 1.02 -8.27
C LYS A 291 27.26 -0.29 -7.63
N ALA A 292 25.98 -0.44 -7.30
CA ALA A 292 25.45 -1.70 -6.77
C ALA A 292 25.59 -2.86 -7.78
N GLY A 293 25.61 -2.57 -9.09
CA GLY A 293 25.83 -3.60 -10.11
C GLY A 293 24.72 -4.66 -10.15
N LEU A 294 23.46 -4.27 -9.89
CA LEU A 294 22.32 -5.18 -9.80
C LEU A 294 22.14 -6.01 -11.10
N LYS A 295 22.16 -7.34 -10.95
CA LYS A 295 21.88 -8.33 -12.01
C LYS A 295 20.83 -9.31 -11.54
N VAL A 296 19.81 -9.54 -12.37
CA VAL A 296 18.67 -10.40 -12.10
C VAL A 296 18.88 -11.79 -12.72
N LEU A 297 19.35 -11.85 -13.97
CA LEU A 297 19.42 -13.09 -14.75
C LEU A 297 20.83 -13.66 -14.86
N SER A 298 21.85 -12.81 -14.65
CA SER A 298 23.27 -13.15 -14.71
C SER A 298 24.01 -13.07 -13.37
#